data_AF-A0A9D9QCF3-F1
#
_entry.id   AF-A0A9D9QCF3-F1
#
_cell.length_a   1.000
_cell.length_b   1.000
_cell.length_c   1.000
_cell.angle_alpha   90.00
_cell.angle_beta   90.00
_cell.angle_gamma   90.00
#
_symmetry.space_group_name_H-M   'P 1'
#
loop_
_entity.id
_entity.type
_entity.pdbx_description
1 polymer ?
#
loop_
_entity_poly.entity_id
_entity_poly.type
_entity_poly.pdbx_seq_one_letter_code
_entity_poly.pdbx_strand_id
1 'polypeptide(L)'
;RPEVREVEEAFRKGQKGSSAMPHKRNPISSENICGCARVMRGYMCASGENVALWHERDISHSSTERIILPDATELLDYMLCRFKGILENLVVYPENMLENIWRTKGVIFAQRVMNALIGKGLSREEAYDTVQPVAMKAWTEKLDYQTLLKENERVTSLLSGEELAACFTLDYYFKNVDYIYRRVGIL
;
A
#
# COMPACT_ATOMS: atom_id res chain seq x y z
N ARG A 1 8.71 -1.37 -7.90
CA ARG A 1 10.11 -1.47 -7.40
C ARG A 1 10.52 -2.94 -7.34
N PRO A 2 11.78 -3.30 -7.70
CA PRO A 2 12.21 -4.70 -7.83
C PRO A 2 12.09 -5.52 -6.55
N GLU A 3 12.28 -4.90 -5.37
CA GLU A 3 12.29 -5.61 -4.09
C GLU A 3 10.88 -5.99 -3.59
N VAL A 4 9.82 -5.54 -4.25
CA VAL A 4 8.42 -5.84 -3.87
C VAL A 4 7.72 -6.65 -4.95
N ARG A 5 7.72 -6.15 -6.19
CA ARG A 5 7.18 -6.85 -7.36
C ARG A 5 5.79 -7.49 -7.18
N GLU A 6 4.91 -6.87 -6.41
CA GLU A 6 3.53 -7.35 -6.22
C GLU A 6 2.64 -7.01 -7.42
N VAL A 7 2.94 -5.91 -8.10
CA VAL A 7 2.25 -5.46 -9.31
C VAL A 7 3.22 -4.87 -10.32
N GLU A 8 2.84 -4.89 -11.59
CA GLU A 8 3.61 -4.34 -12.70
C GLU A 8 2.69 -3.82 -13.82
N GLU A 9 3.03 -2.68 -14.44
CA GLU A 9 2.35 -2.24 -15.66
C GLU A 9 2.57 -3.26 -16.78
N ALA A 10 1.52 -3.59 -17.54
CA ALA A 10 1.66 -4.48 -18.70
C ALA A 10 2.76 -4.02 -19.65
N PHE A 11 3.64 -4.96 -20.00
CA PHE A 11 4.74 -4.71 -20.92
C PHE A 11 4.41 -5.30 -22.29
N ARG A 12 4.21 -4.43 -23.29
CA ARG A 12 3.81 -4.86 -24.63
C ARG A 12 4.97 -5.52 -25.37
N LYS A 13 4.66 -6.49 -26.25
CA LYS A 13 5.64 -7.09 -27.16
C LYS A 13 6.29 -5.98 -28.01
N GLY A 14 7.61 -5.87 -27.95
CA GLY A 14 8.39 -4.83 -28.65
C GLY A 14 8.59 -3.53 -27.89
N GLN A 15 7.99 -3.36 -26.71
CA GLN A 15 8.27 -2.23 -25.83
C GLN A 15 9.71 -2.31 -25.31
N LYS A 16 10.43 -1.18 -25.33
CA LYS A 16 11.77 -1.06 -24.74
C LYS A 16 11.63 -0.38 -23.38
N GLY A 17 12.06 -1.05 -22.31
CA GLY A 17 12.02 -0.50 -20.96
C GLY A 17 13.23 0.39 -20.62
N SER A 18 14.32 0.24 -21.38
CA SER A 18 15.52 1.07 -21.33
C SER A 18 16.33 0.90 -22.62
N SER A 19 17.16 1.88 -22.97
CA SER A 19 18.10 1.79 -24.09
C SER A 19 19.23 0.79 -23.86
N ALA A 20 19.63 0.55 -22.60
CA ALA A 20 20.81 -0.23 -22.25
C ALA A 20 20.53 -1.48 -21.40
N MET A 21 19.38 -1.54 -20.71
CA MET A 21 19.06 -2.63 -19.77
C MET A 21 17.78 -3.38 -20.18
N PRO A 22 17.90 -4.54 -20.86
CA PRO A 22 16.75 -5.30 -21.37
C PRO A 22 15.77 -5.81 -20.31
N HIS A 23 16.24 -6.00 -19.07
CA HIS A 23 15.42 -6.48 -17.94
C HIS A 23 14.64 -5.36 -17.24
N LYS A 24 14.89 -4.09 -17.58
CA LYS A 24 14.33 -2.96 -16.84
C LYS A 24 12.85 -2.78 -17.18
N ARG A 25 11.99 -3.05 -16.21
CA ARG A 25 10.54 -2.77 -16.28
C ARG A 25 10.21 -1.62 -15.34
N ASN A 26 9.75 -0.50 -15.90
CA ASN A 26 9.45 0.72 -15.14
C ASN A 26 7.96 1.05 -15.26
N PRO A 27 7.33 1.58 -14.20
CA PRO A 27 5.95 2.04 -14.23
C PRO A 27 5.83 3.43 -14.88
N ILE A 28 6.29 3.56 -16.13
CA ILE A 28 6.44 4.86 -16.80
C ILE A 28 5.11 5.59 -16.97
N SER A 29 4.00 4.86 -17.08
CA SER A 29 2.69 5.48 -17.24
C SER A 29 2.24 6.07 -15.92
N SER A 30 2.43 5.38 -14.81
CA SER A 30 2.16 5.88 -13.46
C SER A 30 3.07 7.07 -13.10
N GLU A 31 4.35 7.03 -13.50
CA GLU A 31 5.28 8.16 -13.36
C GLU A 31 4.81 9.39 -14.16
N ASN A 32 4.32 9.17 -15.38
CA ASN A 32 3.73 10.23 -16.20
C ASN A 32 2.47 10.83 -15.54
N ILE A 33 1.54 10.00 -15.04
CA ILE A 33 0.35 10.47 -14.31
C ILE A 33 0.73 11.30 -13.08
N CYS A 34 1.77 10.90 -12.35
CA CYS A 34 2.31 11.68 -11.23
C CYS A 34 2.76 13.09 -11.65
N GLY A 35 3.39 13.21 -12.82
CA GLY A 35 3.80 14.49 -13.42
C GLY A 35 2.60 15.36 -13.79
N CYS A 36 1.64 14.79 -14.53
CA CYS A 36 0.41 15.47 -14.92
C CYS A 36 -0.38 15.98 -13.71
N ALA A 37 -0.46 15.19 -12.63
CA ALA A 37 -1.12 15.60 -11.40
C ALA A 37 -0.45 16.82 -10.72
N ARG A 38 0.86 17.04 -10.90
CA ARG A 38 1.55 18.24 -10.41
C ARG A 38 1.11 19.49 -11.19
N VAL A 39 1.00 19.37 -12.51
CA VAL A 39 0.52 20.46 -13.39
C VAL A 39 -0.93 20.82 -13.06
N MET A 40 -1.82 19.81 -12.94
CA MET A 40 -3.21 20.00 -12.55
C MET A 40 -3.38 20.79 -11.25
N ARG A 41 -2.55 20.51 -10.23
CA ARG A 41 -2.56 21.29 -8.98
C ARG A 41 -2.06 22.72 -9.15
N GLY A 42 -1.19 22.98 -10.12
CA GLY A 42 -0.79 24.36 -10.47
C GLY A 42 -1.96 25.17 -11.00
N TYR A 43 -2.80 24.59 -11.86
CA TYR A 43 -4.01 25.24 -12.36
C TYR A 43 -5.00 25.62 -11.25
N MET A 44 -5.12 24.79 -10.20
CA MET A 44 -5.93 25.10 -9.02
C MET A 44 -5.51 26.41 -8.34
N CYS A 45 -4.21 26.71 -8.27
CA CYS A 45 -3.71 27.96 -7.68
C CYS A 45 -4.20 29.16 -8.49
N ALA A 46 -4.01 29.12 -9.81
CA ALA A 46 -4.44 30.17 -10.72
C ALA A 46 -5.97 30.36 -10.70
N SER A 47 -6.75 29.26 -10.67
CA SER A 47 -8.19 29.31 -10.49
C SER A 47 -8.59 29.97 -9.16
N GLY A 48 -7.87 29.70 -8.07
CA GLY A 48 -8.14 30.29 -6.76
C GLY A 48 -7.88 31.80 -6.74
N GLU A 49 -6.82 32.26 -7.40
CA GLU A 49 -6.50 33.69 -7.52
C GLU A 49 -7.52 34.47 -8.37
N ASN A 50 -8.17 33.83 -9.33
CA ASN A 50 -9.18 34.45 -10.19
C ASN A 50 -10.49 34.85 -9.45
N VAL A 51 -10.69 34.46 -8.19
CA VAL A 51 -11.97 34.66 -7.47
C VAL A 51 -12.20 36.10 -7.03
N ALA A 52 -11.17 36.79 -6.56
CA ALA A 52 -11.30 38.11 -5.92
C ALA A 52 -11.28 39.27 -6.93
N LEU A 53 -12.22 39.25 -7.88
CA LEU A 53 -12.37 40.29 -8.91
C LEU A 53 -12.84 41.62 -8.32
N TRP A 54 -12.50 42.72 -8.99
CA TRP A 54 -12.81 44.07 -8.51
C TRP A 54 -14.25 44.49 -8.85
N HIS A 55 -14.99 44.92 -7.83
CA HIS A 55 -16.37 45.43 -7.93
C HIS A 55 -17.32 44.50 -8.71
N GLU A 56 -17.97 44.99 -9.77
CA GLU A 56 -18.89 44.20 -10.59
C GLU A 56 -18.17 43.17 -11.47
N ARG A 57 -16.92 43.45 -11.86
CA ARG A 57 -15.97 42.57 -12.57
C ARG A 57 -14.73 43.33 -13.07
N ASP A 58 -13.59 42.65 -13.07
CA ASP A 58 -12.47 42.91 -13.99
C ASP A 58 -12.24 41.69 -14.91
N ILE A 59 -11.37 41.82 -15.92
CA ILE A 59 -11.18 40.79 -16.97
C ILE A 59 -9.91 39.95 -16.81
N SER A 60 -9.16 40.12 -15.71
CA SER A 60 -7.86 39.44 -15.50
C SER A 60 -7.97 37.91 -15.57
N HIS A 61 -9.07 37.36 -15.06
CA HIS A 61 -9.37 35.92 -15.12
C HIS A 61 -9.39 35.37 -16.56
N SER A 62 -9.79 36.16 -17.55
CA SER A 62 -9.98 35.69 -18.94
C SER A 62 -8.68 35.22 -19.60
N SER A 63 -7.57 35.93 -19.41
CA SER A 63 -6.27 35.49 -19.97
C SER A 63 -5.78 34.20 -19.32
N THR A 64 -5.99 34.05 -18.01
CA THR A 64 -5.63 32.85 -17.25
C THR A 64 -6.49 31.66 -17.67
N GLU A 65 -7.81 31.85 -17.74
CA GLU A 65 -8.80 30.82 -18.09
C GLU A 65 -8.65 30.28 -19.50
N ARG A 66 -8.20 31.10 -20.46
CA ARG A 66 -7.86 30.65 -21.82
C ARG A 66 -6.76 29.60 -21.87
N ILE A 67 -5.90 29.55 -20.84
CA ILE A 67 -4.86 28.54 -20.69
C ILE A 67 -5.40 27.40 -19.84
N ILE A 68 -5.81 27.71 -18.61
CA ILE A 68 -6.05 26.66 -17.61
C ILE A 68 -7.30 25.84 -17.89
N LEU A 69 -8.35 26.38 -18.52
CA LEU A 69 -9.58 25.62 -18.79
C LEU A 69 -9.38 24.52 -19.85
N PRO A 70 -8.89 24.84 -21.07
CA PRO A 70 -8.62 23.80 -22.06
C PRO A 70 -7.53 22.84 -21.56
N ASP A 71 -6.40 23.35 -21.06
CA ASP A 71 -5.31 22.50 -20.59
C ASP A 71 -5.75 21.55 -19.48
N ALA A 72 -6.51 22.02 -18.47
CA ALA A 72 -6.89 21.18 -17.35
C ALA A 72 -7.89 20.09 -17.76
N THR A 73 -8.84 20.40 -18.63
CA THR A 73 -9.85 19.42 -19.07
C THR A 73 -9.25 18.37 -19.99
N GLU A 74 -8.40 18.78 -20.95
CA GLU A 74 -7.67 17.85 -21.83
C GLU A 74 -6.66 16.99 -21.05
N LEU A 75 -5.92 17.59 -20.12
CA LEU A 75 -4.96 16.86 -19.28
C LEU A 75 -5.66 15.85 -18.38
N LEU A 76 -6.81 16.21 -17.80
CA LEU A 76 -7.59 15.29 -16.97
C LEU A 76 -8.17 14.13 -17.78
N ASP A 77 -8.73 14.40 -18.96
CA ASP A 77 -9.24 13.35 -19.86
C ASP A 77 -8.12 12.36 -20.23
N TYR A 78 -6.97 12.89 -20.65
CA TYR A 78 -5.78 12.08 -20.93
C TYR A 78 -5.37 11.23 -19.71
N MET A 79 -5.32 11.83 -18.51
CA MET A 79 -4.95 11.11 -17.29
C MET A 79 -5.93 9.97 -16.97
N LEU A 80 -7.22 10.22 -17.08
CA LEU A 80 -8.27 9.22 -16.81
C LEU A 80 -8.20 8.08 -17.82
N CYS A 81 -8.15 8.39 -19.12
CA CYS A 81 -8.06 7.39 -20.18
C CYS A 81 -6.79 6.53 -20.05
N ARG A 82 -5.64 7.18 -19.81
CA ARG A 82 -4.37 6.47 -19.65
C ARG A 82 -4.35 5.61 -18.38
N PHE A 83 -4.82 6.13 -17.25
CA PHE A 83 -4.82 5.40 -15.98
C PHE A 83 -5.81 4.23 -15.99
N LYS A 84 -6.98 4.39 -16.64
CA LYS A 84 -7.89 3.28 -16.92
C LYS A 84 -7.18 2.15 -17.65
N GLY A 85 -6.43 2.46 -18.71
CA GLY A 85 -5.65 1.47 -19.45
C GLY A 85 -4.56 0.78 -18.62
N ILE A 86 -3.97 1.48 -17.63
CA ILE A 86 -3.05 0.87 -16.66
C ILE A 86 -3.78 -0.16 -15.80
N LEU A 87 -4.92 0.23 -15.19
CA LEU A 87 -5.67 -0.65 -14.29
C LEU A 87 -6.24 -1.88 -15.00
N GLU A 88 -6.78 -1.72 -16.21
CA GLU A 88 -7.32 -2.83 -17.01
C GLU A 88 -6.28 -3.90 -17.36
N ASN A 89 -5.00 -3.50 -17.47
CA ASN A 89 -3.91 -4.37 -17.89
C ASN A 89 -2.87 -4.59 -16.78
N LEU A 90 -3.17 -4.21 -15.54
CA LEU A 90 -2.21 -4.31 -14.45
C LEU A 90 -1.92 -5.78 -14.14
N VAL A 91 -0.65 -6.16 -14.19
CA VAL A 91 -0.23 -7.51 -13.83
C VAL A 91 -0.09 -7.58 -12.32
N VAL A 92 -0.78 -8.53 -11.69
CA VAL A 92 -0.75 -8.79 -10.25
C VAL A 92 -0.06 -10.12 -10.00
N TYR A 93 0.81 -10.17 -8.98
CA TYR A 93 1.58 -11.36 -8.59
C TYR A 93 1.21 -11.79 -7.16
N PRO A 94 0.11 -12.54 -6.96
CA PRO A 94 -0.35 -12.98 -5.64
C PRO A 94 0.71 -13.75 -4.84
N GLU A 95 1.55 -14.52 -5.53
CA GLU A 95 2.66 -15.27 -4.93
C GLU A 95 3.72 -14.35 -4.32
N ASN A 96 4.07 -13.26 -4.99
CA ASN A 96 5.02 -12.27 -4.46
C ASN A 96 4.41 -11.50 -3.29
N MET A 97 3.11 -11.21 -3.33
CA MET A 97 2.39 -10.60 -2.20
C MET A 97 2.46 -11.51 -0.97
N LEU A 98 2.20 -12.81 -1.14
CA LEU A 98 2.28 -13.77 -0.05
C LEU A 98 3.71 -13.93 0.47
N GLU A 99 4.71 -14.00 -0.41
CA GLU A 99 6.12 -14.04 -0.01
C GLU A 99 6.52 -12.80 0.80
N ASN A 100 6.09 -11.61 0.37
CA ASN A 100 6.38 -10.36 1.06
C ASN A 100 5.77 -10.29 2.47
N ILE A 101 4.57 -10.85 2.68
CA ILE A 101 3.95 -10.99 4.00
C ILE A 101 4.87 -11.80 4.93
N TRP A 102 5.44 -12.90 4.44
CA TRP A 102 6.28 -13.80 5.23
C TRP A 102 7.76 -13.39 5.27
N ARG A 103 8.15 -12.35 4.53
CA ARG A 103 9.54 -11.87 4.46
C ARG A 103 10.09 -11.43 5.82
N THR A 104 9.22 -10.97 6.72
CA THR A 104 9.58 -10.61 8.10
C THR A 104 9.61 -11.81 9.05
N LYS A 105 9.58 -13.04 8.53
CA LYS A 105 9.61 -14.29 9.31
C LYS A 105 8.52 -14.37 10.39
N GLY A 106 7.33 -13.85 10.08
CA GLY A 106 6.16 -13.89 10.97
C GLY A 106 6.11 -12.80 12.04
N VAL A 107 7.09 -11.89 12.11
CA VAL A 107 7.09 -10.78 13.10
C VAL A 107 5.84 -9.90 13.01
N ILE A 108 5.22 -9.77 11.84
CA ILE A 108 3.94 -9.03 11.66
C ILE A 108 2.79 -9.54 12.55
N PHE A 109 2.86 -10.78 13.04
CA PHE A 109 1.86 -11.37 13.92
C PHE A 109 2.09 -11.08 15.41
N ALA A 110 3.13 -10.33 15.78
CA ALA A 110 3.49 -10.03 17.18
C ALA A 110 2.32 -9.46 17.99
N GLN A 111 1.49 -8.58 17.39
CA GLN A 111 0.32 -8.04 18.07
C GLN A 111 -0.73 -9.13 18.40
N ARG A 112 -0.90 -10.14 17.53
CA ARG A 112 -1.85 -11.24 17.80
C ARG A 112 -1.38 -12.10 18.96
N VAL A 113 -0.08 -12.39 19.02
CA VAL A 113 0.54 -13.12 20.13
C VAL A 113 0.38 -12.33 21.43
N MET A 114 0.67 -11.03 21.41
CA MET A 114 0.50 -10.15 22.58
C MET A 114 -0.96 -10.14 23.07
N ASN A 115 -1.94 -10.01 22.16
CA ASN A 115 -3.36 -10.04 22.53
C ASN A 115 -3.79 -11.41 23.09
N ALA A 116 -3.26 -12.50 22.56
CA ALA A 116 -3.54 -13.84 23.08
C ALA A 116 -3.01 -14.01 24.51
N LEU A 117 -1.78 -13.53 24.78
CA LEU A 117 -1.16 -13.50 26.10
C LEU A 117 -1.97 -12.66 27.11
N ILE A 118 -2.45 -11.48 26.69
CA ILE A 118 -3.35 -10.65 27.52
C ILE A 118 -4.65 -11.40 27.81
N GLY A 119 -5.22 -12.09 26.81
CA GLY A 119 -6.40 -12.94 26.97
C GLY A 119 -6.22 -14.09 27.96
N LYS A 120 -4.97 -14.48 28.26
CA LYS A 120 -4.61 -15.48 29.27
C LYS A 120 -4.30 -14.88 30.65
N GLY A 121 -4.49 -13.58 30.83
CA GLY A 121 -4.38 -12.90 32.12
C GLY A 121 -3.10 -12.09 32.35
N LEU A 122 -2.22 -11.97 31.35
CA LEU A 122 -1.10 -11.03 31.44
C LEU A 122 -1.58 -9.58 31.35
N SER A 123 -0.92 -8.69 32.09
CA SER A 123 -1.05 -7.27 31.83
C SER A 123 -0.47 -6.92 30.45
N ARG A 124 -0.88 -5.77 29.90
CA ARG A 124 -0.39 -5.29 28.61
C ARG A 124 1.13 -5.11 28.60
N GLU A 125 1.68 -4.61 29.70
CA GLU A 125 3.12 -4.36 29.87
C GLU A 125 3.88 -5.69 29.89
N GLU A 126 3.47 -6.65 30.72
CA GLU A 126 4.12 -7.97 30.76
C GLU A 126 4.04 -8.71 29.42
N ALA A 127 2.90 -8.62 28.71
CA ALA A 127 2.76 -9.23 27.39
C ALA A 127 3.69 -8.56 26.36
N TYR A 128 3.84 -7.25 26.41
CA TYR A 128 4.76 -6.51 25.56
C TYR A 128 6.22 -6.89 25.82
N ASP A 129 6.64 -6.89 27.09
CA ASP A 129 8.00 -7.22 27.51
C ASP A 129 8.36 -8.69 27.24
N THR A 130 7.35 -9.58 27.19
CA THR A 130 7.54 -10.98 26.78
C THR A 130 7.77 -11.11 25.27
N VAL A 131 7.01 -10.37 24.46
CA VAL A 131 6.94 -10.53 23.00
C VAL A 131 8.04 -9.74 22.28
N GLN A 132 8.36 -8.53 22.76
CA GLN A 132 9.27 -7.60 22.09
C GLN A 132 10.70 -8.17 21.92
N PRO A 133 11.35 -8.75 22.94
CA PRO A 133 12.71 -9.28 22.78
C PRO A 133 12.77 -10.42 21.75
N VAL A 134 11.75 -11.28 21.74
CA VAL A 134 11.65 -12.40 20.80
C VAL A 134 11.46 -11.89 19.37
N ALA A 135 10.62 -10.87 19.17
CA ALA A 135 10.39 -10.24 17.87
C ALA A 135 11.66 -9.54 17.35
N MET A 136 12.38 -8.82 18.23
CA MET A 136 13.64 -8.16 17.88
C MET A 136 14.73 -9.16 17.49
N LYS A 137 14.81 -10.30 18.19
CA LYS A 137 15.70 -11.40 17.83
C LYS A 137 15.35 -11.98 16.46
N ALA A 138 14.07 -12.33 16.24
CA ALA A 138 13.59 -12.85 14.96
C ALA A 138 13.94 -11.92 13.79
N TRP A 139 13.73 -10.62 13.97
CA TRP A 139 14.00 -9.60 12.96
C TRP A 139 15.50 -9.46 12.66
N THR A 140 16.33 -9.33 13.70
CA THR A 140 17.77 -9.05 13.56
C THR A 140 18.52 -10.25 13.01
N GLU A 141 18.17 -11.46 13.48
CA GLU A 141 18.84 -12.71 13.12
C GLU A 141 18.15 -13.44 11.94
N LYS A 142 17.04 -12.88 11.42
CA LYS A 142 16.22 -13.46 10.33
C LYS A 142 15.71 -14.88 10.63
N LEU A 143 15.40 -15.13 11.90
CA LEU A 143 14.88 -16.41 12.38
C LEU A 143 13.35 -16.44 12.33
N ASP A 144 12.80 -17.65 12.27
CA ASP A 144 11.35 -17.87 12.33
C ASP A 144 10.78 -17.45 13.70
N TYR A 145 9.91 -16.44 13.70
CA TYR A 145 9.39 -15.85 14.93
C TYR A 145 8.52 -16.83 15.72
N GLN A 146 7.73 -17.65 15.03
CA GLN A 146 6.87 -18.64 15.68
C GLN A 146 7.70 -19.70 16.41
N THR A 147 8.81 -20.13 15.81
CA THR A 147 9.75 -21.07 16.41
C THR A 147 10.38 -20.49 17.67
N LEU A 148 10.86 -19.24 17.63
CA LEU A 148 11.43 -18.59 18.82
C LEU A 148 10.43 -18.42 19.96
N LEU A 149 9.14 -18.19 19.65
CA LEU A 149 8.09 -18.14 20.67
C LEU A 149 7.82 -19.51 21.32
N LYS A 150 7.99 -20.61 20.58
CA LYS A 150 7.89 -21.98 21.12
C LYS A 150 9.03 -22.33 22.07
N GLU A 151 10.16 -21.63 21.98
CA GLU A 151 11.30 -21.78 22.89
C GLU A 151 11.17 -20.90 24.14
N ASN A 152 10.23 -19.95 24.16
CA ASN A 152 10.04 -19.03 25.28
C ASN A 152 9.10 -19.64 26.34
N GLU A 153 9.64 -19.94 27.52
CA GLU A 153 8.89 -20.56 28.64
C GLU A 153 7.68 -19.74 29.11
N ARG A 154 7.77 -18.40 29.08
CA ARG A 154 6.65 -17.53 29.48
C ARG A 154 5.50 -17.61 28.49
N VAL A 155 5.79 -17.79 27.21
CA VAL A 155 4.77 -17.96 26.16
C VAL A 155 4.17 -19.36 26.24
N THR A 156 4.99 -20.41 26.31
CA THR A 156 4.52 -21.81 26.29
C THR A 156 3.81 -22.24 27.58
N SER A 157 4.06 -21.58 28.70
CA SER A 157 3.30 -21.78 29.95
C SER A 157 1.87 -21.23 29.90
N LEU A 158 1.56 -20.32 28.97
CA LEU A 158 0.25 -19.65 28.86
C LEU A 158 -0.53 -20.00 27.61
N LEU A 159 0.16 -20.28 26.50
CA LEU A 159 -0.44 -20.63 25.21
C LEU A 159 -0.07 -22.04 24.81
N SER A 160 -1.06 -22.84 24.44
CA SER A 160 -0.81 -24.13 23.81
C SER A 160 -0.16 -23.95 22.43
N GLY A 161 0.46 -25.02 21.89
CA GLY A 161 1.01 -25.00 20.54
C GLY A 161 -0.01 -24.65 19.46
N GLU A 162 -1.27 -25.07 19.64
CA GLU A 162 -2.38 -24.77 18.74
C GLU A 162 -2.83 -23.31 18.85
N GLU A 163 -2.95 -22.78 20.08
CA GLU A 163 -3.31 -21.38 20.31
C GLU A 163 -2.25 -20.42 19.74
N LEU A 164 -0.97 -20.78 19.91
CA LEU A 164 0.13 -20.04 19.31
C LEU A 164 0.07 -20.13 17.79
N ALA A 165 -0.15 -21.31 17.20
CA ALA A 165 -0.29 -21.46 15.75
C ALA A 165 -1.46 -20.66 15.17
N ALA A 166 -2.59 -20.59 15.87
CA ALA A 166 -3.75 -19.79 15.46
C ALA A 166 -3.47 -18.28 15.41
N CYS A 167 -2.40 -17.79 16.07
CA CYS A 167 -1.97 -16.40 15.96
C CYS A 167 -1.32 -16.06 14.61
N PHE A 168 -0.82 -17.06 13.88
CA PHE A 168 -0.05 -16.90 12.63
C PHE A 168 -0.87 -17.17 11.36
N THR A 169 -2.19 -17.20 11.46
CA THR A 169 -3.10 -17.41 10.31
C THR A 169 -3.51 -16.10 9.66
N LEU A 170 -3.58 -16.06 8.32
CA LEU A 170 -4.06 -14.90 7.57
C LEU A 170 -5.59 -14.73 7.63
N ASP A 171 -6.35 -15.81 7.83
CA ASP A 171 -7.82 -15.78 7.86
C ASP A 171 -8.39 -14.76 8.87
N TYR A 172 -7.69 -14.58 9.99
CA TYR A 172 -8.05 -13.57 10.98
C TYR A 172 -8.12 -12.15 10.39
N TYR A 173 -7.24 -11.84 9.44
CA TYR A 173 -7.19 -10.54 8.75
C TYR A 173 -8.18 -10.45 7.60
N PHE A 174 -8.64 -11.59 7.06
CA PHE A 174 -9.62 -11.64 5.98
C PHE A 174 -11.08 -11.67 6.44
N LYS A 175 -11.35 -11.90 7.73
CA LYS A 175 -12.71 -12.05 8.30
C LYS A 175 -13.72 -10.93 7.97
N ASN A 176 -13.24 -9.73 7.65
CA ASN A 176 -14.09 -8.56 7.36
C ASN A 176 -14.07 -8.15 5.87
N VAL A 177 -13.42 -8.91 4.98
CA VAL A 177 -13.33 -8.58 3.55
C VAL A 177 -14.73 -8.50 2.92
N ASP A 178 -15.57 -9.52 3.11
CA ASP A 178 -16.94 -9.55 2.58
C ASP A 178 -17.80 -8.39 3.11
N TYR A 179 -17.64 -8.05 4.39
CA TYR A 179 -18.32 -6.91 4.98
C TYR A 179 -17.95 -5.60 4.28
N ILE A 180 -16.66 -5.40 3.99
CA ILE A 180 -16.18 -4.22 3.26
C ILE A 180 -16.69 -4.23 1.82
N TYR A 181 -16.65 -5.37 1.13
CA TYR A 181 -17.08 -5.48 -0.26
C TYR A 181 -18.57 -5.19 -0.43
N ARG A 182 -19.41 -5.67 0.49
CA ARG A 182 -20.85 -5.32 0.52
C ARG A 182 -21.07 -3.82 0.70
N ARG A 183 -20.28 -3.16 1.55
CA ARG A 183 -20.42 -1.70 1.79
C ARG A 183 -20.07 -0.86 0.57
N VAL A 184 -19.20 -1.35 -0.32
CA VAL A 184 -18.82 -0.65 -1.55
C VAL A 184 -19.56 -1.18 -2.79
N GLY A 185 -20.51 -2.11 -2.61
CA GLY A 185 -21.41 -2.59 -3.66
C GLY A 185 -20.75 -3.49 -4.72
N ILE A 186 -19.69 -4.23 -4.36
CA ILE A 186 -18.96 -5.12 -5.28
C ILE A 186 -19.07 -6.61 -4.90
N LEU A 187 -19.88 -6.93 -3.89
CA LEU A 187 -20.27 -8.27 -3.47
C LEU A 187 -21.74 -8.24 -3.05
#